data_AF-A0A085LGY5-F1
#
_entry.id   AF-A0A085LGY5-F1
#
_cell.length_a   1.000
_cell.length_b   1.000
_cell.length_c   1.000
_cell.angle_alpha   90.00
_cell.angle_beta   90.00
_cell.angle_gamma   90.00
#
_symmetry.space_group_name_H-M   'P 1'
#
loop_
_entity.id
_entity.type
_entity.pdbx_description
1 polymer ?
#
loop_
_entity_poly.entity_id
_entity_poly.type
_entity_poly.pdbx_seq_one_letter_code
_entity_poly.pdbx_strand_id
1 'polypeptide(L)' 'MARLSAATAAAVDVFDGELVRVVTDRGAVTLPVVVTDMVDHVVWLPLRSPGSSVHATLGAVPGDLVRLEPGTTDGGEGA' A
#
# COMPACT_ATOMS: atom_id res chain seq x y z
N MET A 1 -4.36 -5.69 2.94
CA MET A 1 -3.11 -5.99 2.20
C MET A 1 -3.14 -5.20 0.91
N ALA A 2 -2.06 -4.50 0.58
CA ALA A 2 -1.87 -3.84 -0.71
C ALA A 2 -1.13 -4.81 -1.64
N ARG A 3 -1.63 -4.98 -2.88
CA ARG A 3 -0.96 -5.82 -3.89
C ARG A 3 -0.21 -4.95 -4.87
N LEU A 4 1.04 -5.31 -5.14
CA LEU A 4 1.97 -4.59 -5.99
C LEU A 4 2.66 -5.57 -6.94
N SER A 5 3.09 -5.11 -8.12
CA SER A 5 4.05 -5.86 -8.94
C SER A 5 5.45 -5.83 -8.30
N ALA A 6 6.30 -6.79 -8.65
CA ALA A 6 7.69 -6.82 -8.16
C ALA A 6 8.47 -5.56 -8.56
N ALA A 7 8.26 -5.04 -9.77
CA ALA A 7 8.89 -3.80 -10.22
C ALA A 7 8.42 -2.58 -9.42
N THR A 8 7.14 -2.52 -9.07
CA THR A 8 6.58 -1.43 -8.27
C THR A 8 7.09 -1.46 -6.84
N ALA A 9 7.18 -2.65 -6.25
CA ALA A 9 7.72 -2.86 -4.92
C ALA A 9 9.21 -2.45 -4.85
N ALA A 10 10.01 -2.88 -5.83
CA ALA A 10 11.42 -2.49 -5.95
C ALA A 10 11.60 -0.97 -6.18
N ALA A 11 10.69 -0.32 -6.90
CA ALA A 11 10.77 1.13 -7.15
C ALA A 11 10.61 1.98 -5.87
N VAL A 12 10.00 1.42 -4.82
CA VAL A 12 9.79 2.11 -3.53
C VAL A 12 10.52 1.41 -2.38
N ASP A 13 11.43 0.50 -2.70
CA ASP A 13 12.27 -0.25 -1.77
C ASP A 13 11.45 -0.97 -0.66
N VAL A 14 10.35 -1.62 -1.05
CA VAL A 14 9.54 -2.47 -0.16
C VAL A 14 9.50 -3.89 -0.67
N PHE A 15 9.47 -4.85 0.25
CA PHE A 15 9.41 -6.28 -0.07
C PHE A 15 8.07 -6.92 0.33
N ASP A 16 7.84 -8.16 -0.07
CA ASP A 16 6.64 -8.88 0.36
C ASP A 16 6.63 -9.07 1.88
N GLY A 17 5.46 -8.89 2.50
CA GLY A 17 5.30 -8.93 3.95
C GLY A 17 5.68 -7.63 4.67
N GLU A 18 6.38 -6.70 4.03
CA GLU A 18 6.64 -5.39 4.60
C GLU A 18 5.42 -4.46 4.53
N LEU A 19 5.53 -3.29 5.16
CA LEU A 19 4.48 -2.28 5.13
C LEU A 19 4.75 -1.28 4.01
N VAL A 20 3.69 -0.87 3.32
CA VAL A 20 3.69 0.27 2.40
C VAL A 20 2.65 1.27 2.88
N ARG A 21 3.03 2.54 2.87
CA ARG A 21 2.11 3.65 3.10
C ARG A 21 1.63 4.19 1.76
N VAL A 22 0.33 4.15 1.55
CA VAL A 22 -0.33 4.74 0.38
C VAL A 22 -0.91 6.08 0.79
N VAL A 23 -0.52 7.14 0.09
CA VAL A 23 -0.88 8.52 0.40
C VAL A 23 -1.62 9.14 -0.78
N THR A 24 -2.69 9.86 -0.47
CA THR A 24 -3.43 10.73 -1.38
C THR A 24 -3.60 12.10 -0.73
N ASP A 25 -4.16 13.06 -1.48
CA ASP A 25 -4.48 14.39 -0.96
C ASP A 25 -5.46 14.36 0.24
N ARG A 26 -6.28 13.31 0.32
CA ARG A 26 -7.27 13.13 1.40
C ARG A 26 -6.69 12.54 2.67
N GLY A 27 -5.61 11.75 2.56
CA GLY A 27 -5.08 11.01 3.70
C GLY A 27 -4.10 9.92 3.32
N ALA A 28 -3.73 9.11 4.30
CA ALA A 28 -2.78 8.02 4.13
C ALA A 28 -3.24 6.75 4.84
N VAL A 29 -2.87 5.59 4.30
CA VAL A 29 -3.11 4.29 4.90
C VAL A 29 -1.86 3.43 4.80
N THR A 30 -1.50 2.74 5.88
CA THR A 30 -0.40 1.77 5.89
C THR A 30 -0.96 0.36 5.81
N LEU A 31 -0.46 -0.44 4.87
CA LEU A 31 -0.95 -1.79 4.62
C LEU A 31 0.23 -2.73 4.35
N PRO A 32 0.12 -4.02 4.75
CA PRO A 32 1.11 -5.02 4.37
C PRO A 32 1.09 -5.27 2.86
N VAL A 33 2.29 -5.39 2.29
CA VAL A 33 2.59 -5.62 0.88
C VAL A 33 2.47 -7.10 0.55
N VAL A 34 1.82 -7.37 -0.57
CA VAL A 34 1.81 -8.69 -1.21
C VAL A 34 2.25 -8.50 -2.65
N VAL A 35 3.46 -8.98 -2.96
CA VAL A 35 3.95 -8.98 -4.34
C VAL A 35 3.15 -10.01 -5.15
N THR A 36 2.65 -9.63 -6.32
CA THR A 36 1.81 -10.45 -7.18
C THR A 36 2.16 -10.21 -8.64
N ASP A 37 2.00 -11.24 -9.46
CA ASP A 37 2.09 -11.11 -10.91
C ASP A 37 0.90 -10.28 -11.42
N MET A 38 1.16 -9.00 -11.67
CA MET A 38 0.19 -8.01 -12.13
C MET A 38 0.93 -6.90 -12.89
N VAL A 39 0.18 -6.05 -13.58
CA VAL A 39 0.72 -4.91 -14.33
C VAL A 39 1.58 -4.00 -13.43
N ASP A 40 2.68 -3.54 -13.98
CA ASP A 40 3.62 -2.66 -13.30
C ASP A 40 3.04 -1.27 -13.03
N HIS A 41 3.53 -0.63 -11.97
CA HIS A 41 3.13 0.69 -11.50
C HIS A 41 1.66 0.81 -11.08
N VAL A 42 1.00 -0.32 -10.79
CA VAL A 42 -0.37 -0.35 -10.26
C VAL A 42 -0.37 -0.94 -8.86
N VAL A 43 -1.02 -0.22 -7.94
CA VAL A 43 -1.34 -0.75 -6.61
C VAL A 43 -2.80 -1.16 -6.56
N TRP A 44 -3.06 -2.39 -6.12
CA TRP A 44 -4.40 -2.85 -5.85
C TRP A 44 -4.69 -2.82 -4.35
N LEU A 45 -5.81 -2.20 -3.98
CA LEU A 45 -6.26 -2.06 -2.61
C LEU A 45 -7.65 -2.67 -2.42
N PRO A 46 -7.93 -3.32 -1.26
CA PRO A 46 -9.25 -3.83 -0.97
C PRO A 46 -10.22 -2.69 -0.66
N LEU A 47 -10.94 -2.21 -1.68
CA LEU A 47 -11.90 -1.10 -1.56
C LEU A 47 -13.21 -1.46 -0.82
N ARG A 48 -13.50 -2.76 -0.63
CA ARG A 48 -14.78 -3.22 -0.05
C ARG A 48 -14.63 -4.46 0.82
N SER A 49 -14.00 -4.30 1.98
CA SER A 49 -14.06 -5.30 3.06
C SER A 49 -14.68 -4.65 4.30
N PRO A 50 -15.49 -5.37 5.10
CA PRO A 50 -15.92 -4.88 6.40
C PRO A 50 -14.67 -4.58 7.25
N GLY A 51 -14.49 -3.31 7.64
CA GLY A 51 -13.28 -2.82 8.30
C GLY A 51 -12.20 -2.23 7.38
N SER A 52 -12.37 -2.28 6.06
CA SER A 52 -11.46 -1.59 5.13
C SER A 52 -11.85 -0.13 4.98
N SER A 53 -11.25 0.71 5.82
CA SER A 53 -11.36 2.17 5.72
C SER A 53 -10.62 2.75 4.51
N VAL A 54 -10.00 1.94 3.64
CA VAL A 54 -9.16 2.44 2.54
C VAL A 54 -9.88 3.46 1.67
N HIS A 55 -11.10 3.18 1.22
CA HIS A 55 -11.86 4.14 0.42
C HIS A 55 -12.30 5.36 1.23
N ALA A 56 -12.69 5.17 2.50
CA ALA A 56 -13.09 6.26 3.38
C ALA A 56 -11.93 7.20 3.76
N THR A 57 -10.72 6.65 3.90
CA THR A 57 -9.50 7.34 4.33
C THR A 57 -8.77 7.97 3.16
N LEU A 58 -8.61 7.26 2.05
CA LEU A 58 -7.89 7.78 0.88
C LEU A 58 -8.79 8.56 -0.09
N GLY A 59 -10.09 8.30 -0.10
CA GLY A 59 -11.00 8.85 -1.11
C GLY A 59 -10.63 8.48 -2.55
N ALA A 60 -9.69 7.55 -2.75
CA ALA A 60 -9.15 7.17 -4.05
C ALA A 60 -10.13 6.28 -4.80
N VAL A 61 -10.33 6.59 -6.08
CA VAL A 61 -11.11 5.76 -7.01
C VAL A 61 -10.16 4.92 -7.89
N PRO A 62 -10.65 3.85 -8.54
CA PRO A 62 -9.84 3.11 -9.49
C PRO A 62 -9.27 4.04 -10.58
N GLY A 63 -7.94 4.03 -10.74
CA GLY A 63 -7.22 4.88 -11.69
C GLY A 63 -6.71 6.20 -11.12
N ASP A 64 -7.03 6.53 -9.86
CA ASP A 64 -6.48 7.71 -9.20
C ASP A 64 -4.99 7.52 -8.89
N LEU A 65 -4.21 8.59 -9.05
CA LEU A 65 -2.78 8.56 -8.74
C LEU A 65 -2.58 8.61 -7.23
N VAL A 66 -1.71 7.73 -6.74
CA VAL A 66 -1.36 7.66 -5.32
C VAL A 66 0.16 7.75 -5.16
N ARG A 67 0.61 8.30 -4.04
CA ARG A 67 2.01 8.27 -3.65
C ARG A 67 2.24 7.05 -2.76
N LEU A 68 3.32 6.34 -3.04
CA LEU A 68 3.78 5.21 -2.24
C LEU A 68 5.00 5.65 -1.43
N GLU A 69 4.99 5.33 -0.15
CA GLU A 69 6.12 5.54 0.76
C GLU A 69 6.40 4.23 1.51
N PRO A 70 7.66 3.95 1.87
CA PRO A 70 7.99 2.84 2.76
C PRO A 70 7.21 2.97 4.07
N GLY A 71 6.51 1.91 4.47
CA GLY A 71 5.85 1.87 5.76
C GLY A 71 6.88 1.53 6.83
N THR A 72 7.11 2.43 7.78
CA THR A 72 7.82 2.05 9.01
C THR A 72 6.92 1.08 9.78
N THR A 73 7.33 -0.17 9.88
CA THR A 73 6.97 -0.97 11.04
C THR A 73 7.65 -0.27 12.21
N ASP A 74 6.89 0.30 13.14
CA ASP A 74 7.48 0.66 14.43
C ASP A 74 8.03 -0.64 15.02
N GLY A 75 9.33 -0.86 14.84
CA GLY A 75 10.08 -1.87 15.54
C GLY A 75 10.28 -1.39 16.97
N GLY A 76 9.22 -1.36 17.78
CA GLY A 76 9.34 -1.55 19.22
C GLY A 76 9.22 -3.05 19.51
N GLU A 77 10.06 -3.74 20.27
CA GLU A 77 11.11 -3.36 21.21
C GLU A 77 12.14 -4.51 21.31
N GLY A 78 13.27 -4.24 21.98
CA GLY A 78 14.50 -5.03 21.91
C GLY A 78 14.56 -6.39 22.61
N ALA A 79 15.66 -7.09 22.29
CA ALA A 79 16.45 -7.98 23.14
C ALA A 79 17.76 -8.31 22.40
#